data_AF-A0A4Q3RK48-F1
#
_entry.id   AF-A0A4Q3RK48-F1
#
_cell.length_a   1.000
_cell.length_b   1.000
_cell.length_c   1.000
_cell.angle_alpha   90.00
_cell.angle_beta   90.00
_cell.angle_gamma   90.00
#
_symmetry.space_group_name_H-M   'P 1'
#
loop_
_entity.id
_entity.type
_entity.pdbx_description
1 polymer ?
#
loop_
_entity_poly.entity_id
_entity_poly.type
_entity_poly.pdbx_seq_one_letter_code
_entity_poly.pdbx_strand_id
1 'polypeptide(L)' 'GIKVRAISTKMYCDRMAVENYLTNAVTRATSYKIDGEKLMLFEASTLLISFDAVYF' A
#
# COMPACT_ATOMS: atom_id res chain seq x y z
N GLY A 1 5.31 14.93 -3.58
CA GLY A 1 4.80 13.77 -2.83
C GLY A 1 3.55 13.28 -3.51
N ILE A 2 3.26 11.98 -3.39
CA ILE A 2 2.01 11.38 -3.87
C ILE A 2 0.89 11.57 -2.85
N LYS A 3 -0.36 11.47 -3.30
CA LYS A 3 -1.54 11.36 -2.44
C LYS A 3 -2.44 10.30 -3.03
N VAL A 4 -2.58 9.18 -2.33
CA VAL A 4 -3.42 8.06 -2.77
C VAL A 4 -4.65 8.00 -1.88
N ARG A 5 -5.82 7.82 -2.49
CA ARG A 5 -7.08 7.63 -1.77
C ARG A 5 -7.50 6.18 -1.95
N ALA A 6 -7.46 5.40 -0.87
CA ALA A 6 -8.00 4.07 -0.86
C ALA A 6 -9.51 4.12 -0.55
N ILE A 7 -10.30 3.34 -1.28
CA ILE A 7 -11.75 3.18 -1.08
C ILE A 7 -12.00 1.67 -0.97
N SER A 8 -12.78 1.26 0.03
CA SER A 8 -13.11 -0.13 0.32
C SER A 8 -14.62 -0.30 0.44
N THR A 9 -15.12 -1.45 -0.01
CA THR A 9 -16.51 -1.87 0.16
C THR A 9 -16.77 -2.52 1.52
N LYS A 10 -15.70 -2.87 2.27
CA LYS A 10 -15.73 -3.59 3.54
C LYS A 10 -16.51 -4.91 3.47
N MET A 11 -16.45 -5.61 2.33
CA MET A 11 -17.01 -6.95 2.24
C MET A 11 -16.26 -7.88 3.20
N TYR A 12 -17.02 -8.68 3.95
CA TYR A 12 -16.41 -9.56 4.94
C TYR A 12 -15.51 -10.60 4.28
N CYS A 13 -14.28 -10.70 4.78
CA CYS A 13 -13.32 -11.76 4.52
C CYS A 13 -12.62 -12.08 5.84
N ASP A 14 -12.15 -13.32 6.03
CA ASP A 14 -11.51 -13.75 7.29
C ASP A 14 -10.25 -12.94 7.66
N ARG A 15 -9.73 -12.12 6.73
CA ARG A 15 -8.52 -11.31 6.90
C ARG A 15 -8.78 -9.80 6.83
N MET A 16 -9.87 -9.30 7.44
CA MET A 16 -10.16 -7.86 7.50
C MET A 16 -9.01 -6.99 8.05
N ALA A 17 -8.15 -7.54 8.91
CA ALA A 17 -6.97 -6.84 9.41
C ALA A 17 -5.98 -6.48 8.28
N VAL A 18 -5.87 -7.32 7.25
CA VAL A 18 -5.02 -7.07 6.08
C VAL A 18 -5.58 -5.95 5.22
N GLU A 19 -6.90 -5.91 5.02
CA GLU A 19 -7.56 -4.83 4.28
C GLU A 19 -7.35 -3.48 4.97
N ASN A 20 -7.52 -3.44 6.31
CA ASN A 20 -7.29 -2.24 7.10
C ASN A 20 -5.82 -1.79 7.02
N TYR A 21 -4.88 -2.72 7.12
CA TYR A 21 -3.44 -2.43 6.98
C TYR A 21 -3.13 -1.82 5.62
N LEU A 22 -3.58 -2.46 4.53
CA LEU A 22 -3.37 -2.01 3.16
C LEU A 22 -3.94 -0.60 2.94
N THR A 23 -5.20 -0.39 3.35
CA THR A 23 -5.89 0.89 3.19
C THR A 23 -5.15 2.02 3.93
N ASN A 24 -4.67 1.74 5.14
CA ASN A 24 -3.92 2.70 5.95
C ASN A 24 -2.55 3.02 5.33
N ALA A 25 -1.78 1.99 4.96
CA ALA A 25 -0.46 2.14 4.36
C ALA A 25 -0.51 2.94 3.05
N VAL A 26 -1.49 2.64 2.19
CA VAL A 26 -1.64 3.34 0.90
C VAL A 26 -2.10 4.79 1.10
N THR A 27 -3.03 5.05 2.02
CA THR A 27 -3.57 6.41 2.25
C THR A 27 -2.54 7.36 2.89
N ARG A 28 -1.65 6.83 3.72
CA ARG A 28 -0.59 7.61 4.40
C ARG A 28 0.65 7.84 3.54
N ALA A 29 0.81 7.08 2.46
CA ALA A 29 1.99 7.20 1.60
C ALA A 29 2.12 8.62 1.03
N THR A 30 3.26 9.25 1.29
CA THR A 30 3.62 10.58 0.78
C THR A 30 4.71 10.52 -0.28
N SER A 31 5.45 9.42 -0.35
CA SER A 31 6.47 9.15 -1.37
C SER A 31 6.48 7.66 -1.76
N TYR A 32 7.13 7.36 -2.88
CA TYR A 32 7.33 6.00 -3.35
C TYR A 32 8.74 5.83 -3.92
N LYS A 33 9.21 4.57 -3.96
CA LYS A 33 10.42 4.16 -4.67
C LYS A 33 10.08 2.92 -5.50
N ILE A 34 10.60 2.87 -6.72
CA ILE A 34 10.59 1.66 -7.54
C ILE A 34 12.02 1.12 -7.55
N ASP A 35 12.16 -0.17 -7.29
CA ASP A 35 13.45 -0.86 -7.25
C ASP A 35 13.32 -2.22 -7.94
N GLY A 36 13.76 -2.28 -9.21
CA GLY A 36 13.48 -3.40 -10.10
C GLY A 36 11.99 -3.67 -10.20
N GLU A 37 11.57 -4.82 -9.71
CA GLU A 37 10.18 -5.31 -9.72
C GLU A 37 9.40 -4.97 -8.45
N LYS A 38 9.95 -4.13 -7.56
CA LYS A 38 9.29 -3.75 -6.30
C LYS A 38 8.82 -2.30 -6.32
N LEU A 39 7.55 -2.10 -5.99
CA LEU A 39 7.00 -0.78 -5.62
C LEU A 39 6.99 -0.66 -4.09
N MET A 40 7.66 0.34 -3.55
CA MET A 40 7.70 0.63 -2.11
C MET A 40 7.04 1.98 -1.83
N LEU A 41 6.15 2.03 -0.83
CA LEU A 41 5.47 3.24 -0.39
C LEU A 41 5.98 3.70 0.97
N PHE A 42 6.18 5.01 1.14
CA PHE A 42 6.78 5.58 2.34
C PHE A 42 5.97 6.75 2.90
N GLU A 43 6.10 6.95 4.21
CA GLU A 43 5.78 8.20 4.89
C GLU A 43 7.09 8.78 5.44
N ALA A 44 7.51 9.93 4.90
CA ALA A 44 8.86 10.47 5.10
C ALA A 44 9.96 9.44 4.75
N SER A 45 10.62 8.85 5.75
CA SER A 45 11.68 7.85 5.57
C SER A 45 11.25 6.43 6.01
N THR A 46 10.02 6.26 6.48
CA THR A 46 9.50 4.99 6.97
C THR A 46 8.80 4.23 5.85
N LEU A 47 9.23 2.99 5.59
CA LEU A 47 8.56 2.09 4.66
C LEU A 47 7.21 1.65 5.25
N LEU A 48 6.13 1.85 4.51
CA LEU A 48 4.79 1.45 4.91
C LEU A 48 4.39 0.10 4.31
N ILE A 49 4.66 -0.11 3.02
CA ILE A 49 4.29 -1.34 2.31
C ILE A 49 5.13 -1.51 1.04
N SER A 50 5.35 -2.74 0.62
CA SER A 50 5.97 -3.10 -0.66
C SER A 50 5.07 -4.04 -1.46
N PHE A 51 5.07 -3.87 -2.78
CA PHE A 51 4.38 -4.72 -3.74
C PHE A 51 5.40 -5.29 -4.71
N ASP A 52 5.31 -6.59 -4.97
CA ASP A 52 6.09 -7.26 -6.01
C ASP A 52 5.30 -7.25 -7.33
N ALA A 53 6.00 -7.05 -8.45
CA ALA A 53 5.43 -7.28 -9.76
C ALA A 53 5.12 -8.78 -9.91
N VAL A 54 3.91 -9.09 -10.38
CA VAL A 54 3.51 -10.45 -10.69
C VAL A 54 3.11 -10.47 -12.16
N TYR A 55 3.88 -11.20 -12.97
CA TYR A 55 3.59 -11.45 -14.38
C TYR A 55 2.83 -12.77 -14.48
N PHE A 56 1.63 -12.71 -15.07
CA PHE A 56 0.78 -13.88 -15.33
C PHE A 56 0.82 -14.24 -16.81
#